data_AF-A0A162YZT4-F1
#
_entry.id   AF-A0A162YZT4-F1
#
_cell.length_a   1.000
_cell.length_b   1.000
_cell.length_c   1.000
_cell.angle_alpha   90.00
_cell.angle_beta   90.00
_cell.angle_gamma   90.00
#
_symmetry.space_group_name_H-M   'P 1'
#
loop_
_entity.id
_entity.type
_entity.pdbx_description
1 polymer ?
#
loop_
_entity_poly.entity_id
_entity_poly.type
_entity_poly.pdbx_seq_one_letter_code
_entity_poly.pdbx_strand_id
1 'polypeptide(L)'
;MKVKTIFITLLASIFLSSCNLCGSFGANELGKNLVLLEGDHLEDRIIVLCSKKETERKCCTGGSYIIPLSYEEKKGQYVDVAEFDENWIIAKTIKYSENNKEEYWIIDKNINLEEIDCYDVDCESIVKSKIIGPLELEEFNAKLKDFNIDLNFK
;
A
#
# COMPACT_ATOMS: atom_id res chain seq x y z
N MET A 1 -23.58 18.49 58.24
CA MET A 1 -23.93 17.20 57.62
C MET A 1 -23.30 17.17 56.22
N LYS A 2 -22.36 16.27 55.97
CA LYS A 2 -21.59 16.13 54.71
C LYS A 2 -22.25 15.06 53.84
N VAL A 3 -22.64 15.37 52.60
CA VAL A 3 -22.86 14.41 51.48
C VAL A 3 -22.66 15.21 50.18
N LYS A 4 -21.45 15.29 49.59
CA LYS A 4 -21.01 14.55 48.37
C LYS A 4 -22.19 14.23 47.45
N THR A 5 -22.31 14.75 46.23
CA THR A 5 -21.60 14.21 45.05
C THR A 5 -22.05 15.05 43.85
N ILE A 6 -21.17 15.86 43.26
CA ILE A 6 -21.38 16.34 41.89
C ILE A 6 -20.69 15.29 41.02
N PHE A 7 -21.49 14.51 40.32
CA PHE A 7 -21.08 13.51 39.33
C PHE A 7 -20.37 14.27 38.20
N ILE A 8 -19.05 14.35 38.28
CA ILE A 8 -18.22 14.86 37.19
C ILE A 8 -18.35 13.85 36.05
N THR A 9 -18.94 14.32 34.97
CA THR A 9 -19.15 13.66 33.68
C THR A 9 -17.85 13.05 33.16
N LEU A 10 -17.62 11.77 33.48
CA LEU A 10 -16.57 10.92 32.95
C LEU A 10 -17.02 10.30 31.62
N LEU A 11 -17.40 11.13 30.64
CA LEU A 11 -17.98 10.65 29.37
C LEU A 11 -17.49 11.44 28.15
N ALA A 12 -16.25 11.95 28.19
CA ALA A 12 -15.69 12.78 27.11
C ALA A 12 -14.35 12.26 26.55
N SER A 13 -13.94 11.02 26.87
CA SER A 13 -12.61 10.49 26.51
C SER A 13 -12.60 9.24 25.62
N ILE A 14 -13.73 8.82 25.04
CA ILE A 14 -13.78 7.63 24.14
C ILE A 14 -13.70 8.00 22.65
N PHE A 15 -13.61 9.28 22.29
CA PHE A 15 -13.29 9.70 20.91
C PHE A 15 -11.78 9.79 20.68
N LEU A 16 -11.00 8.86 21.25
CA LEU A 16 -9.68 8.57 20.72
C LEU A 16 -9.88 7.74 19.46
N SER A 17 -10.04 8.47 18.37
CA SER A 17 -9.64 8.11 17.01
C SER A 17 -8.78 6.84 17.00
N SER A 18 -9.30 5.78 16.40
CA SER A 18 -8.56 4.60 15.97
C SER A 18 -7.50 5.05 14.96
N CYS A 19 -6.42 5.64 15.48
CA CYS A 19 -5.25 5.99 14.72
C CYS A 19 -4.67 4.70 14.16
N ASN A 20 -4.26 4.78 12.90
CA ASN A 20 -3.78 3.70 12.06
C ASN A 20 -2.52 3.04 12.68
N LEU A 21 -2.72 2.14 13.66
CA LEU A 21 -1.66 1.51 14.45
C LEU A 21 -0.60 0.85 13.56
N CYS A 22 -0.99 0.45 12.35
CA CYS A 22 -0.15 -0.20 11.36
C CYS A 22 0.81 0.73 10.65
N GLY A 23 0.42 1.99 10.40
CA GLY A 23 1.35 2.97 9.87
C GLY A 23 2.53 3.19 10.81
N SER A 24 2.31 3.06 12.13
CA SER A 24 3.39 3.09 13.12
C SER A 24 4.32 1.87 13.09
N PHE A 25 3.92 0.79 12.42
CA PHE A 25 4.73 -0.41 12.15
C PHE A 25 5.16 -0.51 10.67
N GLY A 26 5.06 0.60 9.92
CA GLY A 26 5.45 0.66 8.52
C GLY A 26 4.45 0.03 7.54
N ALA A 27 3.26 -0.38 7.97
CA ALA A 27 2.24 -0.93 7.10
C ALA A 27 1.19 0.14 6.73
N ASN A 28 1.26 0.64 5.51
CA ASN A 28 0.39 1.68 4.98
C ASN A 28 -0.57 1.10 3.93
N GLU A 29 -1.86 1.03 4.28
CA GLU A 29 -2.91 0.52 3.40
C GLU A 29 -3.08 1.40 2.14
N LEU A 30 -3.04 0.77 0.96
CA LEU A 30 -3.31 1.38 -0.35
C LEU A 30 -4.69 0.98 -0.89
N GLY A 31 -5.39 0.08 -0.18
CA GLY A 31 -6.70 -0.46 -0.51
C GLY A 31 -6.65 -1.77 -1.29
N LYS A 32 -7.78 -2.50 -1.30
CA LYS A 32 -7.91 -3.82 -1.99
C LYS A 32 -6.83 -4.83 -1.57
N ASN A 33 -6.50 -4.86 -0.28
CA ASN A 33 -5.45 -5.68 0.33
C ASN A 33 -4.01 -5.37 -0.16
N LEU A 34 -3.81 -4.25 -0.87
CA LEU A 34 -2.48 -3.77 -1.21
C LEU A 34 -1.95 -2.87 -0.10
N VAL A 35 -0.72 -3.12 0.32
CA VAL A 35 -0.07 -2.42 1.42
C VAL A 35 1.33 -2.02 1.00
N LEU A 36 1.69 -0.76 1.23
CA LEU A 36 3.08 -0.31 1.25
C LEU A 36 3.66 -0.71 2.62
N LEU A 37 4.58 -1.67 2.60
CA LEU A 37 5.38 -2.04 3.76
C LEU A 37 6.67 -1.24 3.75
N GLU A 38 6.93 -0.56 4.85
CA GLU A 38 8.13 0.19 5.15
C GLU A 38 8.91 -0.59 6.21
N GLY A 39 10.17 -0.90 5.90
CA GLY A 39 11.08 -1.51 6.87
C GLY A 39 11.85 -0.45 7.67
N ASP A 40 12.92 -0.89 8.32
CA ASP A 40 13.80 0.01 9.08
C ASP A 40 14.61 0.94 8.16
N HIS A 41 14.77 0.55 6.88
CA HIS A 41 15.48 1.32 5.86
C HIS A 41 14.56 1.68 4.68
N LEU A 42 14.89 2.76 3.97
CA LEU A 42 14.14 3.21 2.80
C LEU A 42 14.13 2.11 1.72
N GLU A 43 15.23 1.38 1.59
CA GLU A 43 15.45 0.30 0.63
C GLU A 43 14.63 -0.97 0.94
N ASP A 44 13.95 -1.02 2.08
CA ASP A 44 13.03 -2.11 2.42
C ASP A 44 11.60 -1.86 1.94
N ARG A 45 11.31 -0.66 1.42
CA ARG A 45 9.97 -0.28 0.99
C ARG A 45 9.50 -1.08 -0.21
N ILE A 46 8.38 -1.76 -0.04
CA ILE A 46 7.76 -2.62 -1.05
C ILE A 46 6.24 -2.49 -1.00
N ILE A 47 5.57 -2.70 -2.13
CA ILE A 47 4.14 -2.92 -2.18
C ILE A 47 3.88 -4.42 -2.24
N VAL A 48 3.03 -4.90 -1.35
CA VAL A 48 2.63 -6.32 -1.27
C VAL A 48 1.12 -6.48 -1.36
N LEU A 49 0.70 -7.64 -1.84
CA LEU A 49 -0.65 -8.14 -1.67
C LEU A 49 -0.70 -8.91 -0.36
N CYS A 50 -1.40 -8.34 0.61
CA CYS A 50 -1.61 -8.94 1.90
C CYS A 50 -2.74 -9.97 1.88
N SER A 51 -2.68 -10.98 2.74
CA SER A 51 -3.83 -11.85 2.95
C SER A 51 -4.96 -11.08 3.65
N LYS A 52 -6.22 -11.30 3.23
CA LYS A 52 -7.40 -10.64 3.84
C LYS A 52 -7.49 -10.85 5.35
N LYS A 53 -7.01 -12.01 5.84
CA LYS A 53 -6.97 -12.32 7.27
C LYS A 53 -5.97 -11.45 8.04
N GLU A 54 -4.89 -10.99 7.42
CA GLU A 54 -3.89 -10.15 8.07
C GLU A 54 -4.36 -8.70 8.18
N THR A 55 -4.96 -8.16 7.11
CA THR A 55 -5.55 -6.81 7.10
C THR A 55 -6.71 -6.71 8.09
N GLU A 56 -7.51 -7.77 8.25
CA GLU A 56 -8.56 -7.86 9.28
C GLU A 56 -8.00 -8.07 10.72
N ARG A 57 -6.81 -8.67 10.89
CA ARG A 57 -6.29 -9.09 12.21
C ARG A 57 -5.29 -8.16 12.87
N LYS A 58 -4.87 -7.11 12.19
CA LYS A 58 -4.59 -5.78 12.74
C LYS A 58 -3.66 -5.05 11.80
N CYS A 59 -2.58 -5.67 11.31
CA CYS A 59 -1.62 -5.05 10.39
C CYS A 59 -1.01 -6.10 9.46
N CYS A 60 -0.82 -5.73 8.20
CA CYS A 60 -0.06 -6.55 7.26
C CYS A 60 1.41 -6.63 7.68
N THR A 61 1.95 -7.85 7.77
CA THR A 61 3.37 -8.05 8.13
C THR A 61 4.20 -8.63 6.99
N GLY A 62 3.53 -9.05 5.92
CA GLY A 62 4.13 -9.60 4.72
C GLY A 62 3.06 -9.95 3.70
N GLY A 63 3.48 -10.40 2.53
CA GLY A 63 2.55 -10.76 1.46
C GLY A 63 3.27 -11.13 0.18
N SER A 64 2.50 -11.36 -0.86
CA SER A 64 3.03 -11.55 -2.21
C SER A 64 3.60 -10.24 -2.74
N TYR A 65 4.77 -10.31 -3.37
CA TYR A 65 5.45 -9.14 -3.94
C TYR A 65 4.67 -8.59 -5.14
N ILE A 66 4.30 -7.31 -5.07
CA ILE A 66 3.59 -6.59 -6.14
C ILE A 66 4.50 -5.55 -6.77
N ILE A 67 5.18 -4.72 -5.98
CA ILE A 67 6.27 -3.86 -6.46
C ILE A 67 7.41 -3.86 -5.42
N PRO A 68 8.63 -4.29 -5.76
CA PRO A 68 9.02 -4.92 -7.03
C PRO A 68 8.27 -6.24 -7.30
N LEU A 69 8.33 -6.76 -8.53
CA LEU A 69 7.48 -7.90 -8.94
C LEU A 69 7.94 -9.23 -8.32
N SER A 70 9.12 -9.28 -7.69
CA SER A 70 9.62 -10.48 -7.03
C SER A 70 10.62 -10.17 -5.92
N TYR A 71 10.88 -11.17 -5.09
CA TYR A 71 11.94 -11.12 -4.09
C TYR A 71 13.33 -10.86 -4.71
N GLU A 72 13.60 -11.39 -5.90
CA GLU A 72 14.87 -11.19 -6.59
C GLU A 72 15.02 -9.73 -7.06
N GLU A 73 13.96 -9.13 -7.58
CA GLU A 73 13.96 -7.70 -7.94
C GLU A 73 14.13 -6.80 -6.69
N LYS A 74 13.54 -7.18 -5.55
CA LYS A 74 13.72 -6.46 -4.26
C LYS A 74 15.20 -6.30 -3.87
N LYS A 75 16.09 -7.20 -4.29
CA LYS A 75 17.53 -7.10 -4.01
C LYS A 75 18.25 -5.98 -4.77
N GLY A 76 17.57 -5.30 -5.69
CA GLY A 76 18.12 -4.19 -6.47
C GLY A 76 17.20 -2.97 -6.55
N GLN A 77 15.99 -3.05 -5.99
CA GLN A 77 14.92 -2.09 -6.22
C GLN A 77 14.04 -1.92 -4.97
N TYR A 78 13.59 -0.69 -4.73
CA TYR A 78 12.65 -0.36 -3.66
C TYR A 78 11.67 0.72 -4.11
N VAL A 79 10.56 0.88 -3.37
CA VAL A 79 9.55 1.91 -3.61
C VAL A 79 9.96 3.21 -2.91
N ASP A 80 10.25 4.24 -3.69
CA ASP A 80 10.60 5.58 -3.19
C ASP A 80 9.38 6.41 -2.83
N VAL A 81 8.29 6.28 -3.59
CA VAL A 81 7.01 6.93 -3.25
C VAL A 81 5.86 6.18 -3.89
N ALA A 82 4.73 6.16 -3.19
CA ALA A 82 3.47 5.66 -3.71
C ALA A 82 2.35 6.65 -3.33
N GLU A 83 1.45 6.90 -4.28
CA GLU A 83 0.24 7.72 -4.11
C GLU A 83 -0.94 6.93 -4.65
N PHE A 84 -2.12 7.14 -4.08
CA PHE A 84 -3.30 6.34 -4.42
C PHE A 84 -4.60 7.11 -4.23
N ASP A 85 -5.62 6.75 -5.00
CA ASP A 85 -7.01 7.18 -4.83
C ASP A 85 -7.90 5.95 -4.65
N GLU A 86 -9.19 5.98 -4.97
CA GLU A 86 -10.07 4.80 -4.87
C GLU A 86 -9.81 3.74 -5.95
N ASN A 87 -9.31 4.14 -7.13
CA ASN A 87 -9.22 3.32 -8.34
C ASN A 87 -7.79 2.94 -8.72
N TRP A 88 -6.80 3.73 -8.32
CA TRP A 88 -5.44 3.64 -8.81
C TRP A 88 -4.43 3.71 -7.68
N ILE A 89 -3.28 3.08 -7.91
CA ILE A 89 -2.04 3.33 -7.19
C ILE A 89 -1.00 3.72 -8.24
N ILE A 90 -0.24 4.77 -7.98
CA ILE A 90 0.98 5.08 -8.71
C ILE A 90 2.17 4.89 -7.79
N ALA A 91 3.26 4.36 -8.32
CA ALA A 91 4.49 4.19 -7.55
C ALA A 91 5.72 4.56 -8.38
N LYS A 92 6.69 5.17 -7.71
CA LYS A 92 8.04 5.36 -8.22
C LYS A 92 8.98 4.46 -7.43
N THR A 93 9.84 3.75 -8.15
CA THR A 93 10.86 2.88 -7.59
C THR A 93 12.25 3.34 -8.02
N ILE A 94 13.25 3.00 -7.20
CA ILE A 94 14.66 3.26 -7.49
C ILE A 94 15.39 1.94 -7.61
N LYS A 95 16.03 1.71 -8.76
CA LYS A 95 16.96 0.60 -8.98
C LYS A 95 18.39 1.01 -8.65
N TYR A 96 18.85 0.72 -7.44
CA TYR A 96 20.23 1.00 -7.04
C TYR A 96 21.25 0.11 -7.76
N SER A 97 20.84 -1.07 -8.23
CA SER A 97 21.67 -1.93 -9.08
C SER A 97 22.00 -1.29 -10.45
N GLU A 98 21.22 -0.28 -10.87
CA GLU A 98 21.34 0.40 -12.16
C GLU A 98 21.56 1.91 -11.98
N ASN A 99 22.50 2.30 -11.10
CA ASN A 99 22.85 3.72 -10.88
C ASN A 99 21.64 4.59 -10.45
N ASN A 100 20.81 4.06 -9.54
CA ASN A 100 19.60 4.71 -9.03
C ASN A 100 18.61 5.11 -10.13
N LYS A 101 18.47 4.25 -11.15
CA LYS A 101 17.47 4.43 -12.21
C LYS A 101 16.06 4.49 -11.59
N GLU A 102 15.28 5.48 -11.99
CA GLU A 102 13.87 5.58 -11.59
C GLU A 102 12.99 4.75 -12.54
N GLU A 103 12.05 4.00 -11.97
CA GLU A 103 11.03 3.26 -12.72
C GLU A 103 9.65 3.56 -12.13
N TYR A 104 8.66 3.72 -13.00
CA TYR A 104 7.33 4.17 -12.67
C TYR A 104 6.29 3.09 -12.93
N TRP A 105 5.27 3.04 -12.07
CA TRP A 105 4.28 1.98 -12.07
C TRP A 105 2.88 2.52 -11.85
N ILE A 106 1.89 1.90 -12.48
CA ILE A 106 0.46 2.15 -12.28
C ILE A 106 -0.21 0.81 -11.94
N ILE A 107 -1.05 0.77 -10.92
CA ILE A 107 -1.84 -0.39 -10.54
C ILE A 107 -3.33 -0.03 -10.61
N ASP A 108 -4.09 -0.74 -11.45
CA ASP A 108 -5.55 -0.68 -11.47
C ASP A 108 -6.14 -1.48 -10.30
N LYS A 109 -6.86 -0.80 -9.39
CA LYS A 109 -7.51 -1.41 -8.22
C LYS A 109 -8.88 -2.00 -8.53
N ASN A 110 -9.35 -1.96 -9.77
CA ASN A 110 -10.58 -2.62 -10.21
C ASN A 110 -10.37 -4.14 -10.30
N ILE A 111 -10.17 -4.74 -9.13
CA ILE A 111 -9.97 -6.16 -8.88
C ILE A 111 -10.94 -6.55 -7.78
N ASN A 112 -11.81 -7.51 -8.07
CA ASN A 112 -12.70 -8.05 -7.06
C ASN A 112 -12.04 -9.24 -6.36
N LEU A 113 -11.31 -8.97 -5.27
CA LEU A 113 -10.71 -10.00 -4.40
C LEU A 113 -11.58 -10.33 -3.18
N GLU A 114 -12.73 -9.68 -2.99
CA GLU A 114 -13.48 -9.77 -1.73
C GLU A 114 -14.10 -11.15 -1.51
N GLU A 115 -14.43 -11.84 -2.60
CA GLU A 115 -15.05 -13.16 -2.64
C GLU A 115 -14.09 -14.28 -3.10
N ILE A 116 -12.83 -13.95 -3.41
CA ILE A 116 -11.84 -14.91 -3.89
C ILE A 116 -11.00 -15.41 -2.72
N ASP A 117 -10.94 -16.72 -2.53
CA ASP A 117 -9.97 -17.33 -1.63
C ASP A 117 -8.62 -17.48 -2.34
N CYS A 118 -7.64 -16.67 -1.94
CA CYS A 118 -6.28 -16.70 -2.48
C CYS A 118 -5.49 -17.97 -2.09
N TYR A 119 -6.05 -18.86 -1.26
CA TYR A 119 -5.52 -20.21 -1.08
C TYR A 119 -5.83 -21.14 -2.26
N ASP A 120 -6.96 -20.91 -2.94
CA ASP A 120 -7.44 -21.75 -4.06
C ASP A 120 -7.13 -21.13 -5.42
N VAL A 121 -6.93 -19.81 -5.47
CA VAL A 121 -6.67 -19.04 -6.70
C VAL A 121 -5.39 -18.22 -6.54
N ASP A 122 -4.61 -18.14 -7.60
CA ASP A 122 -3.42 -17.28 -7.67
C ASP A 122 -3.82 -15.80 -7.79
N CYS A 123 -4.18 -15.19 -6.66
CA CYS A 123 -4.51 -13.78 -6.56
C CYS A 123 -3.32 -12.87 -6.93
N GLU A 124 -2.09 -13.32 -6.70
CA GLU A 124 -0.89 -12.57 -7.06
C GLU A 124 -0.84 -12.35 -8.57
N SER A 125 -1.05 -13.41 -9.36
CA SER A 125 -1.12 -13.31 -10.82
C SER A 125 -2.27 -12.40 -11.29
N ILE A 126 -3.43 -12.45 -10.62
CA ILE A 126 -4.57 -11.57 -10.94
C ILE A 126 -4.19 -10.10 -10.71
N VAL A 127 -3.59 -9.78 -9.55
CA VAL A 127 -3.16 -8.41 -9.25
C VAL A 127 -2.06 -7.96 -10.20
N LYS A 128 -1.06 -8.80 -10.46
CA LYS A 128 0.02 -8.48 -11.40
C LYS A 128 -0.47 -8.21 -12.82
N SER A 129 -1.57 -8.85 -13.24
CA SER A 129 -2.19 -8.57 -14.55
C SER A 129 -2.76 -7.15 -14.69
N LYS A 130 -2.92 -6.42 -13.58
CA LYS A 130 -3.39 -5.04 -13.52
C LYS A 130 -2.29 -4.01 -13.34
N ILE A 131 -1.03 -4.45 -13.31
CA ILE A 131 0.13 -3.57 -13.20
C ILE A 131 0.57 -3.14 -14.60
N ILE A 132 0.83 -1.84 -14.74
CA ILE A 132 1.44 -1.24 -15.91
C ILE A 132 2.80 -0.70 -15.49
N GLY A 133 3.87 -1.33 -15.98
CA GLY A 133 5.25 -0.96 -15.72
C GLY A 133 6.23 -2.13 -15.84
N PRO A 134 7.52 -1.89 -15.59
CA PRO A 134 8.10 -0.58 -15.28
C PRO A 134 8.06 0.36 -16.48
N LEU A 135 7.81 1.64 -16.23
CA LEU A 135 7.78 2.72 -17.25
C LEU A 135 8.88 3.75 -16.97
N GLU A 136 9.30 4.45 -18.02
CA GLU A 136 10.03 5.71 -17.90
C GLU A 136 9.06 6.88 -17.65
N LEU A 137 9.55 8.02 -17.16
CA LEU A 137 8.71 9.16 -16.78
C LEU A 137 7.80 9.67 -17.91
N GLU A 138 8.30 9.73 -19.15
CA GLU A 138 7.51 10.19 -20.30
C GLU A 138 6.34 9.25 -20.61
N GLU A 139 6.60 7.95 -20.61
CA GLU A 139 5.59 6.91 -20.85
C GLU A 139 4.57 6.86 -19.72
N PHE A 140 5.03 6.96 -18.46
CA PHE A 140 4.17 7.05 -17.29
C PHE A 140 3.20 8.23 -17.38
N ASN A 141 3.71 9.42 -17.68
CA ASN A 141 2.89 10.63 -17.83
C ASN A 141 1.89 10.51 -18.99
N ALA A 142 2.26 9.84 -20.08
CA ALA A 142 1.33 9.55 -21.17
C ALA A 142 0.22 8.60 -20.70
N LYS A 143 0.55 7.54 -19.96
CA LYS A 143 -0.43 6.60 -19.41
C LYS A 143 -1.38 7.24 -18.39
N LEU A 144 -0.90 8.12 -17.52
CA LEU A 144 -1.77 8.86 -16.60
C LEU A 144 -2.83 9.66 -17.36
N LYS A 145 -2.44 10.30 -18.48
CA LYS A 145 -3.38 11.03 -19.34
C LYS A 145 -4.35 10.10 -20.07
N ASP A 146 -3.85 9.01 -20.65
CA ASP A 146 -4.66 8.03 -21.39
C ASP A 146 -5.78 7.44 -20.52
N PHE A 147 -5.49 7.18 -19.24
CA PHE A 147 -6.44 6.62 -18.29
C PHE A 147 -7.19 7.67 -17.47
N ASN A 148 -6.93 8.95 -17.69
CA ASN A 148 -7.51 10.07 -16.95
C ASN A 148 -7.32 9.93 -15.42
N ILE A 149 -6.08 9.64 -15.00
CA ILE A 149 -5.67 9.48 -13.60
C ILE A 149 -5.17 10.83 -13.08
N ASP A 150 -5.82 11.36 -12.04
CA ASP A 150 -5.46 12.62 -11.38
C ASP A 150 -4.66 12.37 -10.09
N LEU A 151 -3.56 11.63 -10.24
CA LEU A 151 -2.58 11.39 -9.18
C LEU A 151 -1.23 11.98 -9.59
N ASN A 152 -0.49 12.49 -8.61
CA ASN A 152 0.86 13.01 -8.78
C ASN A 152 1.70 12.68 -7.55
N PHE A 153 3.02 12.56 -7.73
CA PHE A 153 3.96 12.50 -6.62
C PHE A 153 4.12 13.91 -6.03
N LYS A 154 3.91 14.06 -4.72
CA LYS A 154 4.05 15.33 -4.01
C LYS A 154 5.50 15.73 -3.77
#